data_AF-A0A3S1F817-F1
#
_entry.id   AF-A0A3S1F817-F1
#
_cell.length_a   1.000
_cell.length_b   1.000
_cell.length_c   1.000
_cell.angle_alpha   90.00
_cell.angle_beta   90.00
_cell.angle_gamma   90.00
#
_symmetry.space_group_name_H-M   'P 1'
#
loop_
_entity.id
_entity.type
_entity.pdbx_description
1 polymer ?
#
loop_
_entity_poly.entity_id
_entity_poly.type
_entity_poly.pdbx_seq_one_letter_code
_entity_poly.pdbx_strand_id
1 'polypeptide(L)' 'FSTTTQWYDLSFRCEVDADATRVLSFNFRVGGLVPPGDWNRRRFPSLR' A
#
# COMPACT_ATOMS: atom_id res chain seq x y z
N PHE A 1 -3.73 1.17 -0.03
CA PHE A 1 -4.57 0.03 -0.46
C PHE A 1 -6.02 0.43 -0.29
N SER A 2 -6.93 0.02 -1.19
CA SER A 2 -8.37 0.30 -1.05
C SER A 2 -9.18 -0.98 -1.03
N THR A 3 -10.27 -0.95 -0.29
CA THR A 3 -11.42 -1.85 -0.48
C THR A 3 -12.44 -1.16 -1.38
N THR A 4 -13.66 -1.70 -1.49
CA THR A 4 -14.77 -1.04 -2.19
C THR A 4 -15.11 0.32 -1.58
N THR A 5 -14.93 0.51 -0.28
CA THR A 5 -15.47 1.69 0.43
C THR A 5 -14.43 2.48 1.22
N GLN A 6 -13.22 1.98 1.41
CA GLN A 6 -12.25 2.60 2.30
C GLN A 6 -10.81 2.50 1.78
N TRP A 7 -9.99 3.47 2.21
CA TRP A 7 -8.55 3.50 2.02
C TRP A 7 -7.82 3.16 3.31
N TYR A 8 -6.75 2.38 3.17
CA TYR A 8 -5.85 1.98 4.25
C TYR A 8 -4.40 2.27 3.88
N ASP A 9 -3.61 2.63 4.89
CA ASP A 9 -2.15 2.70 4.74
C ASP A 9 -1.60 1.30 4.45
N LEU A 10 -0.61 1.21 3.57
CA LEU A 10 0.07 -0.03 3.21
C LEU A 10 1.57 0.20 3.24
N SER A 11 2.27 -0.59 4.03
CA SER A 11 3.73 -0.65 4.02
C SER A 11 4.15 -2.05 3.55
N PHE A 12 5.19 -2.12 2.72
CA PHE A 12 5.75 -3.38 2.28
C PHE A 12 7.28 -3.34 2.34
N ARG A 13 7.88 -4.52 2.48
CA ARG A 13 9.33 -4.74 2.35
C ARG A 13 9.54 -5.90 1.39
N CYS A 14 10.33 -5.61 0.36
CA CYS A 14 10.80 -6.60 -0.60
C CYS A 14 12.31 -6.77 -0.39
N GLU A 15 12.76 -8.01 -0.25
CA GLU A 15 14.17 -8.34 -0.27
C GLU A 15 14.46 -9.09 -1.55
N VAL A 16 15.47 -8.64 -2.28
CA VAL A 16 15.87 -9.20 -3.57
C VAL A 16 17.26 -9.81 -3.48
N ASP A 17 17.58 -10.69 -4.42
CA ASP A 17 18.95 -11.17 -4.59
C ASP A 17 19.89 -10.03 -5.00
N ALA A 18 21.20 -10.27 -4.92
CA ALA A 18 22.21 -9.25 -5.18
C ALA A 18 22.12 -8.67 -6.61
N ASP A 19 21.67 -9.49 -7.56
CA ASP A 19 21.50 -9.11 -8.96
C ASP A 19 20.13 -8.46 -9.25
N ALA A 20 19.26 -8.31 -8.23
CA ALA A 20 17.90 -7.80 -8.33
C ALA A 20 17.03 -8.53 -9.39
N THR A 21 17.31 -9.80 -9.62
CA THR A 21 16.59 -10.65 -10.58
C THR A 21 15.49 -11.48 -9.95
N ARG A 22 15.56 -11.71 -8.63
CA ARG A 22 14.58 -12.49 -7.88
C ARG A 22 14.21 -11.83 -6.56
N VAL A 23 12.93 -11.92 -6.22
CA VAL A 23 12.42 -11.59 -4.89
C VAL A 23 12.65 -12.78 -3.97
N LEU A 24 13.44 -12.59 -2.92
CA LEU A 24 13.76 -13.59 -1.92
C LEU A 24 12.71 -13.62 -0.81
N SER A 25 12.22 -12.44 -0.40
CA SER A 25 11.16 -12.33 0.60
C SER A 25 10.26 -11.14 0.31
N PHE A 26 8.97 -11.30 0.61
CA PHE A 26 7.99 -10.23 0.50
C PHE A 26 7.11 -10.20 1.73
N ASN A 27 7.16 -9.09 2.46
CA ASN A 27 6.35 -8.86 3.64
C ASN A 27 5.51 -7.60 3.44
N PHE A 28 4.24 -7.65 3.87
CA PHE A 28 3.36 -6.50 3.83
C PHE A 28 2.58 -6.35 5.13
N ARG A 29 2.22 -5.11 5.44
CA ARG A 29 1.36 -4.76 6.56
C ARG A 29 0.30 -3.78 6.10
N VAL A 30 -0.96 -4.14 6.33
CA VAL A 30 -2.09 -3.21 6.25
C VAL A 30 -2.12 -2.41 7.54
N GLY A 31 -2.02 -1.10 7.41
CA GLY A 31 -2.09 -0.15 8.51
C GLY A 31 -3.52 0.27 8.81
N GLY A 32 -3.66 1.40 9.49
CA GLY A 32 -4.96 1.97 9.84
C GLY A 32 -5.72 2.51 8.64
N LEU A 33 -6.98 2.85 8.89
CA LEU A 33 -7.83 3.60 7.96
C LEU A 33 -7.23 4.98 7.70
N VAL A 34 -7.19 5.37 6.43
CA VAL A 34 -6.83 6.74 6.04
C VAL A 34 -8.07 7.61 6.18
N PRO A 35 -8.04 8.71 6.97
CA PRO A 35 -9.18 9.61 7.08
C PRO A 35 -9.60 10.20 5.72
N PRO A 36 -10.91 10.30 5.39
CA PRO A 36 -11.37 10.81 4.09
C PRO A 36 -10.83 12.19 3.70
N GLY A 37 -10.61 13.08 4.68
CA GLY A 37 -10.01 14.40 4.45
C GLY A 37 -8.59 14.35 3.86
N ASP A 38 -7.88 13.24 4.03
CA ASP A 38 -6.54 13.04 3.48
C ASP A 38 -6.54 12.50 2.05
N TRP A 39 -7.66 11.97 1.54
CA TRP A 39 -7.69 11.22 0.29
C TRP A 39 -7.32 12.09 -0.91
N ASN A 40 -7.91 13.28 -1.00
CA ASN A 40 -7.60 14.24 -2.07
C ASN A 40 -6.14 14.70 -2.00
N ARG A 41 -5.64 14.97 -0.78
CA ARG A 41 -4.25 15.38 -0.56
C ARG A 41 -3.27 14.30 -1.00
N ARG A 42 -3.58 13.03 -0.74
CA ARG A 42 -2.80 11.87 -1.16
C ARG A 42 -3.09 11.40 -2.58
N ARG A 43 -3.96 12.12 -3.31
CA ARG A 43 -4.38 11.86 -4.69
C ARG A 43 -4.88 10.43 -4.91
N PHE A 44 -5.67 9.93 -3.96
CA PHE A 44 -6.31 8.63 -4.11
C PHE A 44 -7.40 8.70 -5.19
N PRO A 45 -7.54 7.67 -6.04
CA PRO A 45 -8.64 7.59 -6.99
C PRO A 45 -9.98 7.43 -6.26
N SER A 46 -11.08 7.72 -6.97
CA SER A 46 -12.42 7.46 -6.46
C SER A 46 -12.60 5.96 -6.22
N LEU A 47 -13.20 5.64 -5.08
CA LEU A 47 -13.63 4.28 -4.79
C LEU A 47 -14.77 3.88 -5.74
N ARG A 48 -14.86 2.58 -6.04
CA ARG A 48 -15.85 2.01 -6.96
C ARG A 48 -17.11 1.61 -6.24
#